data_AF-A0A2T5B5Y3-F1
#
_entry.id   AF-A0A2T5B5Y3-F1
#
_cell.length_a   1.000
_cell.length_b   1.000
_cell.length_c   1.000
_cell.angle_alpha   90.00
_cell.angle_beta   90.00
_cell.angle_gamma   90.00
#
_symmetry.space_group_name_H-M   'P 1'
#
loop_
_entity.id
_entity.type
_entity.pdbx_description
1 polymer ?
#
loop_
_entity_poly.entity_id
_entity_poly.type
_entity_poly.pdbx_seq_one_letter_code
_entity_poly.pdbx_strand_id
1 'polypeptide(L)'
;MPTRYSKPIRARSAPSPRRAAGLLLAGTILAVSPAQAQEPQPPAAETGGLTAIAEETVAGYDATPAAMATANAETGSLPPTAAIAAIGDDSPGVIPDTGRLNLPAASVDGLRPAAAPYSEEPPGVRIGTFILRPSVAQGLGYERTKTGDDTTSRTFSTTTLRGVLTSDWSRHQLSVVGAGTYEKNLSDSANTEPEANVAADLRLDLSDDTIANLTAGYSLEREDSADPNAISGAKVQSAVQNYSGGASIRRDFGLIRGTLGAAVDRETYGDVELSVGSELSQKDRNNTTGVLSGRIGYEVSPALIPFIEASGGRVFYDETRDFAGYARSGNLYNARTGVELDLGEKLRGEFGIGFDRRTFDDDRLKAIDALALDGAVDWSPQRGTNVNLALRTAIEPSTTPGESGYISYLAATEITHELRSNLVARLAGSYEWRDFPTSSASNQNVYIIGTGLSWNLNRYVGLSGDISYELTTQKNVADTGVTRAGLGLVLRR
;
A
#
# COMPACT_ATOMS: atom_id res chain seq x y z
N MET A 1 -36.98 -4.91 -75.40
CA MET A 1 -35.70 -4.83 -76.16
C MET A 1 -34.56 -5.18 -75.21
N PRO A 2 -33.54 -5.95 -75.64
CA PRO A 2 -33.57 -7.40 -75.39
C PRO A 2 -32.29 -7.98 -74.76
N THR A 3 -32.38 -9.29 -74.43
CA THR A 3 -31.36 -10.37 -74.52
C THR A 3 -30.21 -10.40 -73.52
N ARG A 4 -29.67 -11.55 -73.06
CA ARG A 4 -29.98 -13.01 -73.01
C ARG A 4 -28.74 -13.67 -72.37
N TYR A 5 -28.92 -14.76 -71.60
CA TYR A 5 -28.03 -15.94 -71.48
C TYR A 5 -26.59 -15.77 -70.90
N SER A 6 -25.94 -16.68 -70.18
CA SER A 6 -26.19 -18.10 -69.81
C SER A 6 -25.18 -18.58 -68.74
N LYS A 7 -25.64 -19.43 -67.83
CA LYS A 7 -24.91 -20.38 -66.93
C LYS A 7 -24.24 -21.54 -67.75
N PRO A 8 -23.67 -22.63 -67.19
CA PRO A 8 -23.03 -22.94 -65.87
C PRO A 8 -21.76 -23.84 -66.00
N ILE A 9 -20.99 -24.12 -64.92
CA ILE A 9 -20.31 -25.43 -64.70
C ILE A 9 -20.28 -25.76 -63.18
N ARG A 10 -20.43 -27.05 -62.86
CA ARG A 10 -20.58 -27.69 -61.53
C ARG A 10 -19.44 -28.71 -61.28
N ALA A 11 -19.22 -29.06 -60.01
CA ALA A 11 -18.54 -30.27 -59.44
C ALA A 11 -17.00 -30.14 -59.23
N ARG A 12 -16.33 -30.70 -58.19
CA ARG A 12 -16.65 -31.73 -57.17
C ARG A 12 -15.51 -31.81 -56.11
N SER A 13 -15.86 -32.20 -54.86
CA SER A 13 -15.15 -33.05 -53.86
C SER A 13 -13.71 -32.79 -53.32
N ALA A 14 -13.64 -32.61 -51.98
CA ALA A 14 -12.70 -33.04 -50.90
C ALA A 14 -11.50 -33.98 -51.22
N PRO A 15 -10.41 -34.09 -50.39
CA PRO A 15 -10.41 -34.11 -48.91
C PRO A 15 -9.19 -33.50 -48.14
N SER A 16 -9.29 -33.46 -46.80
CA SER A 16 -8.18 -33.40 -45.81
C SER A 16 -7.47 -34.79 -45.73
N PRO A 17 -6.51 -35.14 -44.81
CA PRO A 17 -5.86 -34.45 -43.68
C PRO A 17 -4.33 -34.75 -43.51
N ARG A 18 -3.58 -34.01 -42.66
CA ARG A 18 -2.35 -34.46 -41.92
C ARG A 18 -2.20 -33.58 -40.66
N ARG A 19 -2.36 -34.05 -39.41
CA ARG A 19 -1.52 -34.93 -38.54
C ARG A 19 -0.14 -34.35 -38.15
N ALA A 20 -0.01 -33.95 -36.88
CA ALA A 20 1.07 -34.24 -35.93
C ALA A 20 0.66 -33.57 -34.59
N ALA A 21 0.29 -34.23 -33.49
CA ALA A 21 0.95 -35.28 -32.68
C ALA A 21 2.22 -34.80 -31.96
N GLY A 22 2.11 -34.60 -30.65
CA GLY A 22 3.20 -34.46 -29.68
C GLY A 22 2.62 -34.58 -28.26
N LEU A 23 2.94 -35.67 -27.57
CA LEU A 23 2.37 -36.18 -26.32
C LEU A 23 3.53 -36.44 -25.34
N LEU A 24 3.23 -36.42 -24.03
CA LEU A 24 4.01 -36.95 -22.86
C LEU A 24 5.10 -36.02 -22.30
N LEU A 25 5.24 -35.84 -20.97
CA LEU A 25 5.38 -36.89 -19.96
C LEU A 25 4.83 -36.52 -18.56
N ALA A 26 4.54 -37.57 -17.79
CA ALA A 26 4.15 -37.60 -16.38
C ALA A 26 5.30 -38.14 -15.48
N GLY A 27 5.15 -37.96 -14.15
CA GLY A 27 5.93 -38.62 -13.08
C GLY A 27 6.75 -37.60 -12.25
N THR A 28 6.78 -37.59 -10.92
CA THR A 28 6.65 -38.67 -9.94
C THR A 28 6.40 -38.11 -8.53
N ILE A 29 5.61 -38.85 -7.76
CA ILE A 29 5.38 -38.71 -6.31
C ILE A 29 6.48 -39.49 -5.57
N LEU A 30 7.07 -38.91 -4.51
CA LEU A 30 7.79 -39.67 -3.48
C LEU A 30 7.44 -39.13 -2.09
N ALA A 31 6.91 -40.04 -1.27
CA ALA A 31 6.64 -39.89 0.14
C ALA A 31 7.92 -40.16 0.97
N VAL A 32 8.10 -39.42 2.06
CA VAL A 32 9.04 -39.77 3.13
C VAL A 32 8.34 -39.55 4.48
N SER A 33 8.31 -40.60 5.29
CA SER A 33 7.89 -40.61 6.70
C SER A 33 9.15 -40.70 7.60
N PRO A 34 9.05 -40.42 8.92
CA PRO A 34 10.15 -39.88 9.72
C PRO A 34 10.99 -40.96 10.42
N ALA A 35 12.23 -40.62 10.74
CA ALA A 35 13.08 -41.37 11.68
C ALA A 35 13.31 -40.54 12.94
N GLN A 36 13.05 -41.15 14.10
CA GLN A 36 13.35 -40.64 15.44
C GLN A 36 14.76 -41.02 15.90
N ALA A 37 15.27 -40.22 16.84
CA ALA A 37 16.32 -40.46 17.83
C ALA A 37 17.79 -40.46 17.36
N GLN A 38 18.62 -39.58 17.94
CA GLN A 38 19.33 -39.85 19.20
C GLN A 38 20.28 -38.69 19.56
N GLU A 39 20.17 -38.21 20.80
CA GLU A 39 21.08 -37.26 21.45
C GLU A 39 22.37 -37.98 21.90
N PRO A 40 23.54 -37.32 21.86
CA PRO A 40 24.38 -37.32 23.05
C PRO A 40 25.11 -35.98 23.32
N GLN A 41 25.15 -35.61 24.60
CA GLN A 41 25.96 -34.54 25.21
C GLN A 41 27.42 -35.03 25.50
N PRO A 42 28.31 -34.18 26.07
CA PRO A 42 29.45 -33.50 25.43
C PRO A 42 30.83 -34.11 25.81
N PRO A 43 31.95 -33.45 25.45
CA PRO A 43 32.94 -33.18 26.49
C PRO A 43 33.55 -31.76 26.46
N ALA A 44 34.21 -31.47 27.58
CA ALA A 44 34.70 -30.18 28.03
C ALA A 44 36.06 -29.74 27.48
N ALA A 45 36.25 -28.42 27.48
CA ALA A 45 37.43 -27.60 27.77
C ALA A 45 38.83 -28.09 27.36
N GLU A 46 39.51 -27.29 26.53
CA GLU A 46 40.91 -26.91 26.78
C GLU A 46 41.18 -25.43 26.44
N THR A 47 41.90 -24.83 27.38
CA THR A 47 42.50 -23.50 27.45
C THR A 47 43.63 -23.30 26.44
N GLY A 48 43.72 -22.10 25.86
CA GLY A 48 44.89 -21.65 25.10
C GLY A 48 44.79 -20.16 24.77
N GLY A 49 45.23 -19.30 25.70
CA GLY A 49 45.26 -17.86 25.49
C GLY A 49 46.38 -17.43 24.55
N LEU A 50 46.20 -16.28 23.91
CA LEU A 50 47.27 -15.32 23.61
C LEU A 50 46.65 -13.91 23.48
N THR A 51 47.26 -13.00 24.22
CA THR A 51 47.04 -11.56 24.33
C THR A 51 47.37 -10.80 23.03
N ALA A 52 46.53 -9.84 22.66
CA ALA A 52 46.95 -8.61 21.98
C ALA A 52 46.04 -7.43 22.42
N ILE A 53 46.68 -6.29 22.59
CA ILE A 53 46.22 -5.03 23.19
C ILE A 53 45.98 -3.99 22.09
N ALA A 54 45.07 -3.05 22.35
CA ALA A 54 44.68 -1.85 21.59
C ALA A 54 43.78 -2.13 20.36
N GLU A 55 42.71 -1.39 20.09
CA GLU A 55 42.50 0.06 20.25
C GLU A 55 40.99 0.38 20.32
N GLU A 56 40.59 1.27 21.22
CA GLU A 56 39.24 1.87 21.26
C GLU A 56 38.93 2.59 19.95
N THR A 57 37.83 2.24 19.30
CA THR A 57 37.08 3.19 18.47
C THR A 57 35.58 2.95 18.65
N VAL A 58 34.96 3.89 19.36
CA VAL A 58 33.52 4.02 19.53
C VAL A 58 32.90 4.33 18.16
N ALA A 59 32.28 3.33 17.53
CA ALA A 59 31.48 3.52 16.33
C ALA A 59 30.00 3.63 16.74
N GLY A 60 29.40 4.76 16.38
CA GLY A 60 28.05 5.17 16.76
C GLY A 60 26.96 4.24 16.24
N TYR A 61 25.92 4.12 17.06
CA TYR A 61 24.70 3.40 16.77
C TYR A 61 23.89 4.15 15.70
N ASP A 62 23.83 3.64 14.48
CA ASP A 62 22.91 4.11 13.44
C ASP A 62 21.52 3.53 13.70
N ALA A 63 20.64 4.36 14.27
CA ALA A 63 19.21 4.09 14.37
C ALA A 63 18.54 4.39 13.03
N THR A 64 17.86 3.41 12.43
CA THR A 64 17.09 3.58 11.18
C THR A 64 15.62 3.21 11.42
N PRO A 65 14.65 4.08 11.11
CA PRO A 65 13.23 3.78 11.24
C PRO A 65 12.78 2.74 10.21
N ALA A 66 11.82 1.92 10.61
CA ALA A 66 11.14 0.91 9.79
C ALA A 66 10.73 1.44 8.40
N ALA A 67 10.89 0.57 7.41
CA ALA A 67 10.48 0.75 6.04
C ALA A 67 8.96 0.84 5.96
N MET A 68 8.44 2.05 6.10
CA MET A 68 7.15 2.53 5.58
C MET A 68 7.14 4.05 5.80
N ALA A 69 6.88 4.81 4.74
CA ALA A 69 6.89 6.30 4.65
C ALA A 69 8.19 7.02 4.22
N THR A 70 9.16 6.36 3.59
CA THR A 70 10.22 7.07 2.84
C THR A 70 9.80 7.37 1.40
N ALA A 71 8.92 8.36 1.22
CA ALA A 71 8.78 9.08 -0.07
C ALA A 71 8.01 10.40 0.06
N ASN A 72 7.17 10.61 1.09
CA ASN A 72 6.64 11.93 1.41
C ASN A 72 7.63 12.69 2.32
N ALA A 73 8.82 12.95 1.78
CA ALA A 73 9.82 13.77 2.44
C ALA A 73 9.29 15.21 2.54
N GLU A 74 8.76 15.55 3.72
CA GLU A 74 8.64 16.92 4.23
C GLU A 74 7.87 17.94 3.35
N THR A 75 7.12 17.48 2.35
CA THR A 75 6.37 18.32 1.41
C THR A 75 4.97 18.61 1.94
N GLY A 76 4.63 19.89 2.08
CA GLY A 76 3.27 20.37 2.24
C GLY A 76 2.52 20.36 0.91
N SER A 77 2.73 19.33 0.09
CA SER A 77 1.92 19.09 -1.08
C SER A 77 0.47 18.91 -0.64
N LEU A 78 -0.49 19.27 -1.52
CA LEU A 78 -1.83 18.72 -1.38
C LEU A 78 -1.72 17.19 -1.22
N PRO A 79 -2.58 16.57 -0.40
CA PRO A 79 -2.62 15.11 -0.37
C PRO A 79 -2.72 14.63 -1.82
N PRO A 80 -1.86 13.69 -2.24
CA PRO A 80 -2.08 13.10 -3.54
C PRO A 80 -3.50 12.55 -3.54
N THR A 81 -4.20 12.65 -4.67
CA THR A 81 -5.54 12.08 -4.82
C THR A 81 -5.54 10.65 -4.28
N ALA A 82 -6.63 10.25 -3.63
CA ALA A 82 -6.75 9.09 -2.75
C ALA A 82 -6.02 7.82 -3.25
N ALA A 83 -5.94 7.57 -4.57
CA ALA A 83 -5.28 6.38 -5.10
C ALA A 83 -3.74 6.29 -4.95
N ILE A 84 -3.01 7.37 -4.61
CA ILE A 84 -1.57 7.26 -4.26
C ILE A 84 -1.39 7.17 -2.73
N ALA A 85 -2.31 7.74 -1.95
CA ALA A 85 -2.35 7.54 -0.50
C ALA A 85 -2.82 6.12 -0.13
N ALA A 86 -3.67 5.51 -0.97
CA ALA A 86 -4.12 4.11 -0.91
C ALA A 86 -3.00 3.08 -1.18
N ILE A 87 -1.74 3.49 -1.21
CA ILE A 87 -0.60 2.58 -1.04
C ILE A 87 -0.47 2.19 0.46
N GLY A 88 -1.22 2.83 1.36
CA GLY A 88 -1.49 2.38 2.73
C GLY A 88 -2.63 1.34 2.82
N ASP A 89 -2.63 0.63 3.96
CA ASP A 89 -3.42 -0.54 4.37
C ASP A 89 -4.97 -0.38 4.37
N ASP A 90 -5.52 0.72 3.84
CA ASP A 90 -6.91 1.17 4.07
C ASP A 90 -7.98 0.50 3.17
N SER A 91 -7.80 -0.77 2.81
CA SER A 91 -8.87 -1.56 2.18
C SER A 91 -9.37 -2.69 3.09
N PRO A 92 -10.69 -2.92 3.21
CA PRO A 92 -11.24 -4.09 3.89
C PRO A 92 -10.88 -5.39 3.15
N GLY A 93 -9.74 -5.96 3.51
CA GLY A 93 -9.15 -7.13 2.85
C GLY A 93 -7.64 -7.04 2.66
N VAL A 94 -7.00 -5.93 3.06
CA VAL A 94 -5.53 -5.89 3.10
C VAL A 94 -5.03 -6.82 4.20
N ILE A 95 -4.03 -7.59 3.82
CA ILE A 95 -3.29 -8.46 4.73
C ILE A 95 -2.11 -7.62 5.22
N PRO A 96 -1.85 -7.57 6.54
CA PRO A 96 -0.80 -6.75 7.10
C PRO A 96 0.53 -6.97 6.38
N ASP A 97 1.19 -5.87 5.99
CA ASP A 97 2.59 -5.89 5.57
C ASP A 97 3.39 -6.63 6.65
N THR A 98 3.90 -7.82 6.34
CA THR A 98 4.60 -8.70 7.30
C THR A 98 6.00 -8.18 7.67
N GLY A 99 6.19 -6.87 7.54
CA GLY A 99 7.39 -6.14 7.84
C GLY A 99 8.39 -6.28 6.73
N ARG A 100 8.23 -5.52 5.63
CA ARG A 100 9.27 -5.31 4.61
C ARG A 100 10.58 -4.84 5.27
N LEU A 101 11.68 -5.53 4.99
CA LEU A 101 12.89 -5.56 5.85
C LEU A 101 14.10 -4.81 5.33
N ASN A 102 13.97 -3.99 4.29
CA ASN A 102 15.15 -3.35 3.70
C ASN A 102 15.76 -2.36 4.70
N LEU A 103 16.90 -2.73 5.28
CA LEU A 103 17.73 -1.84 6.09
C LEU A 103 18.48 -0.88 5.15
N PRO A 104 18.69 0.40 5.52
CA PRO A 104 19.53 1.27 4.72
C PRO A 104 20.97 0.75 4.71
N ALA A 105 21.48 0.37 3.55
CA ALA A 105 22.90 0.07 3.36
C ALA A 105 23.66 1.34 2.94
N ALA A 106 24.92 1.44 3.38
CA ALA A 106 25.81 2.54 2.98
C ALA A 106 26.18 2.47 1.48
N SER A 107 26.56 3.61 0.91
CA SER A 107 26.85 3.71 -0.52
C SER A 107 27.94 2.74 -0.97
N VAL A 108 27.71 2.13 -2.14
CA VAL A 108 28.63 1.17 -2.77
C VAL A 108 30.02 1.77 -3.00
N ASP A 109 30.10 3.10 -3.13
CA ASP A 109 31.36 3.82 -3.39
C ASP A 109 32.07 4.24 -2.09
N GLY A 110 31.54 3.92 -0.89
CA GLY A 110 32.10 4.29 0.41
C GLY A 110 32.14 5.80 0.69
N LEU A 111 31.69 6.61 -0.28
CA LEU A 111 31.35 8.00 -0.05
C LEU A 111 30.17 8.01 0.91
N ARG A 112 30.16 8.92 1.90
CA ARG A 112 28.87 9.22 2.55
C ARG A 112 27.87 9.44 1.41
N PRO A 113 26.66 8.83 1.41
CA PRO A 113 25.58 9.38 0.59
C PRO A 113 25.68 10.86 0.86
N ALA A 114 25.98 11.66 -0.17
CA ALA A 114 26.22 13.08 0.05
C ALA A 114 24.99 13.50 0.82
N ALA A 115 25.18 13.80 2.10
CA ALA A 115 24.14 14.33 2.96
C ALA A 115 23.52 15.38 2.05
N ALA A 116 22.28 15.13 1.59
CA ALA A 116 21.68 15.97 0.56
C ALA A 116 22.01 17.40 1.00
N PRO A 117 22.55 18.33 0.20
CA PRO A 117 23.16 19.51 0.81
C PRO A 117 22.15 20.44 1.54
N TYR A 118 20.88 20.02 1.71
CA TYR A 118 19.89 20.43 2.72
C TYR A 118 19.25 19.26 3.51
N SER A 119 20.01 18.21 3.85
CA SER A 119 19.67 17.12 4.76
C SER A 119 19.85 17.52 6.21
N GLU A 120 19.76 18.81 6.50
CA GLU A 120 19.35 19.21 7.83
C GLU A 120 17.84 19.04 7.84
N GLU A 121 17.41 17.77 7.83
CA GLU A 121 16.18 17.43 8.52
C GLU A 121 16.20 18.22 9.82
N PRO A 122 15.12 18.95 10.12
CA PRO A 122 15.05 19.72 11.34
C PRO A 122 15.47 18.82 12.51
N PRO A 123 16.33 19.32 13.42
CA PRO A 123 16.88 18.49 14.49
C PRO A 123 15.80 17.90 15.41
N GLY A 124 14.57 18.40 15.31
CA GLY A 124 13.45 18.00 16.13
C GLY A 124 13.53 18.61 17.52
N VAL A 125 12.55 18.23 18.33
CA VAL A 125 12.42 18.57 19.73
C VAL A 125 12.68 17.30 20.52
N ARG A 126 13.77 17.27 21.29
CA ARG A 126 14.05 16.16 22.21
C ARG A 126 13.08 16.22 23.40
N ILE A 127 12.33 15.15 23.61
CA ILE A 127 11.38 14.97 24.70
C ILE A 127 11.78 13.70 25.45
N GLY A 128 12.61 13.84 26.48
CA GLY A 128 13.19 12.69 27.19
C GLY A 128 14.06 11.82 26.27
N THR A 129 13.68 10.55 26.13
CA THR A 129 14.29 9.56 25.23
C THR A 129 13.63 9.50 23.85
N PHE A 130 12.99 10.59 23.43
CA PHE A 130 12.34 10.71 22.13
C PHE A 130 12.76 11.97 21.41
N ILE A 131 12.68 11.94 20.08
CA ILE A 131 12.86 13.09 19.19
C ILE A 131 11.56 13.27 18.42
N LEU A 132 10.86 14.39 18.64
CA LEU A 132 9.68 14.79 17.91
C LEU A 132 10.06 15.73 16.77
N ARG A 133 9.70 15.42 15.54
CA ARG A 133 9.83 16.28 14.36
C ARG A 133 8.45 16.73 13.92
N PRO A 134 7.95 17.87 14.40
CA PRO A 134 6.66 18.39 13.98
C PRO A 134 6.78 19.23 12.70
N SER A 135 5.72 19.22 11.91
CA SER A 135 5.53 20.19 10.83
C SER A 135 4.07 20.62 10.73
N VAL A 136 3.88 21.84 10.23
CA VAL A 136 2.60 22.44 9.90
C VAL A 136 2.68 22.94 8.47
N ALA A 137 1.75 22.53 7.63
CA ALA A 137 1.61 23.04 6.28
C ALA A 137 0.29 23.80 6.13
N GLN A 138 0.35 24.95 5.46
CA GLN A 138 -0.83 25.68 5.01
C GLN A 138 -0.84 25.70 3.49
N GLY A 139 -1.92 25.19 2.91
CA GLY A 139 -2.12 25.14 1.46
C GLY A 139 -3.30 25.98 1.00
N LEU A 140 -3.23 26.35 -0.28
CA LEU A 140 -4.35 26.86 -1.07
C LEU A 140 -4.47 25.98 -2.31
N GLY A 141 -5.65 25.40 -2.51
CA GLY A 141 -5.94 24.47 -3.60
C GLY A 141 -7.10 24.94 -4.47
N TYR A 142 -7.07 24.48 -5.72
CA TYR A 142 -8.16 24.59 -6.68
C TYR A 142 -8.46 23.19 -7.20
N GLU A 143 -9.73 22.80 -7.16
CA GLU A 143 -10.22 21.56 -7.74
C GLU A 143 -11.27 21.87 -8.80
N ARG A 144 -11.19 21.14 -9.90
CA ARG A 144 -12.21 21.11 -10.94
C ARG A 144 -12.61 19.67 -11.19
N THR A 145 -13.89 19.38 -10.99
CA THR A 145 -14.48 18.07 -11.27
C THR A 145 -15.40 18.18 -12.48
N LYS A 146 -15.21 17.29 -13.44
CA LYS A 146 -16.06 17.18 -14.63
C LYS A 146 -16.63 15.77 -14.69
N THR A 147 -17.96 15.65 -14.68
CA THR A 147 -18.66 14.37 -14.84
C THR A 147 -19.59 14.49 -16.02
N GLY A 148 -19.28 13.80 -17.12
CA GLY A 148 -20.02 13.98 -18.38
C GLY A 148 -19.97 15.44 -18.86
N ASP A 149 -21.13 16.08 -18.97
CA ASP A 149 -21.27 17.49 -19.37
C ASP A 149 -21.22 18.46 -18.17
N ASP A 150 -21.39 17.96 -16.95
CA ASP A 150 -21.41 18.78 -15.74
C ASP A 150 -19.99 19.11 -15.29
N THR A 151 -19.77 20.37 -14.90
CA THR A 151 -18.49 20.83 -14.36
C THR A 151 -18.72 21.62 -13.09
N THR A 152 -18.03 21.22 -12.03
CA THR A 152 -17.96 21.94 -10.76
C THR A 152 -16.51 22.33 -10.48
N SER A 153 -16.33 23.41 -9.73
CA SER A 153 -15.01 23.82 -9.26
C SER A 153 -15.10 24.44 -7.89
N ARG A 154 -14.08 24.17 -7.06
CA ARG A 154 -13.96 24.73 -5.73
C ARG A 154 -12.55 25.26 -5.50
N THR A 155 -12.46 26.29 -4.67
CA THR A 155 -11.19 26.74 -4.09
C THR A 155 -11.23 26.43 -2.61
N PHE A 156 -10.17 25.85 -2.08
CA PHE A 156 -10.11 25.39 -0.70
C PHE A 156 -8.76 25.72 -0.07
N SER A 157 -8.75 25.80 1.26
CA SER A 157 -7.54 25.92 2.07
C SER A 157 -7.33 24.64 2.84
N THR A 158 -6.09 24.16 2.91
CA THR A 158 -5.71 22.98 3.69
C THR A 158 -4.80 23.39 4.84
N THR A 159 -5.05 22.85 6.04
CA THR A 159 -4.12 22.95 7.16
C THR A 159 -3.73 21.54 7.55
N THR A 160 -2.47 21.19 7.33
CA THR A 160 -1.93 19.86 7.65
C THR A 160 -0.99 19.96 8.84
N LEU A 161 -1.25 19.18 9.88
CA LEU A 161 -0.34 18.95 10.99
C LEU A 161 0.32 17.58 10.78
N ARG A 162 1.63 17.49 10.93
CA ARG A 162 2.36 16.22 10.91
C ARG A 162 3.35 16.16 12.06
N GLY A 163 3.60 14.96 12.57
CA GLY A 163 4.61 14.69 13.58
C GLY A 163 5.22 13.32 13.38
N VAL A 164 6.54 13.24 13.53
CA VAL A 164 7.26 11.97 13.67
C VAL A 164 7.94 11.96 15.03
N LEU A 165 7.58 11.01 15.89
CA LEU A 165 8.19 10.79 17.19
C LEU A 165 9.01 9.50 17.10
N THR A 166 10.32 9.58 17.33
CA THR A 166 11.21 8.40 17.30
C THR A 166 11.95 8.30 18.62
N SER A 167 12.02 7.10 19.20
CA SER A 167 12.81 6.83 20.41
C SER A 167 14.31 6.86 20.12
N ASP A 168 15.12 7.22 21.12
CA ASP A 168 16.60 7.18 21.09
C ASP A 168 17.20 6.01 21.87
N TRP A 169 16.44 4.92 22.04
CA TRP A 169 16.88 3.76 22.81
C TRP A 169 18.01 3.01 22.11
N SER A 170 18.86 2.35 22.89
CA SER A 170 20.08 1.69 22.39
C SER A 170 19.84 0.35 21.70
N ARG A 171 18.65 -0.24 21.85
CA ARG A 171 18.35 -1.60 21.36
C ARG A 171 17.03 -1.68 20.64
N HIS A 172 15.95 -1.24 21.29
CA HIS A 172 14.60 -1.28 20.73
C HIS A 172 14.28 0.05 20.05
N GLN A 173 13.22 0.10 19.25
CA GLN A 173 12.80 1.34 18.62
C GLN A 173 11.29 1.47 18.65
N LEU A 174 10.80 2.63 19.09
CA LEU A 174 9.43 3.06 18.89
C LEU A 174 9.42 4.24 17.91
N SER A 175 8.63 4.10 16.85
CA SER A 175 8.31 5.18 15.91
C SER A 175 6.82 5.44 15.94
N VAL A 176 6.42 6.70 16.06
CA VAL A 176 5.02 7.13 15.92
C VAL A 176 4.96 8.22 14.87
N VAL A 177 4.22 7.97 13.80
CA VAL A 177 3.99 8.93 12.72
C VAL A 177 2.52 9.32 12.76
N GLY A 178 2.24 10.61 12.79
CA GLY A 178 0.89 11.14 12.72
C GLY A 178 0.79 12.27 11.71
N ALA A 179 -0.30 12.32 10.97
CA ALA A 179 -0.70 13.48 10.22
C ALA A 179 -2.21 13.71 10.33
N GLY A 180 -2.63 14.96 10.14
CA GLY A 180 -4.03 15.33 10.07
C GLY A 180 -4.19 16.54 9.18
N THR A 181 -5.10 16.44 8.21
CA THR A 181 -5.41 17.50 7.26
C THR A 181 -6.83 17.95 7.47
N TYR A 182 -6.96 19.26 7.71
CA TYR A 182 -8.25 19.93 7.74
C TYR A 182 -8.40 20.75 6.46
N GLU A 183 -9.29 20.29 5.58
CA GLU A 183 -9.68 21.03 4.39
C GLU A 183 -10.89 21.92 4.66
N LYS A 184 -10.83 23.16 4.20
CA LYS A 184 -11.95 24.11 4.25
C LYS A 184 -12.17 24.75 2.89
N ASN A 185 -13.37 24.57 2.37
CA ASN A 185 -13.83 25.26 1.17
C ASN A 185 -13.95 26.78 1.41
N LEU A 186 -13.39 27.55 0.48
CA LEU A 186 -13.42 29.02 0.47
C LEU A 186 -14.54 29.57 -0.42
N SER A 187 -15.04 28.75 -1.35
CA SER A 187 -16.24 29.03 -2.15
C SER A 187 -17.43 28.24 -1.60
N ASP A 188 -18.45 28.95 -1.11
CA ASP A 188 -19.76 28.56 -0.52
C ASP A 188 -20.22 27.08 -0.64
N SER A 189 -19.45 26.16 -0.09
CA SER A 189 -19.83 24.76 0.11
C SER A 189 -19.34 24.35 1.49
N ALA A 190 -20.28 23.95 2.35
CA ALA A 190 -20.02 23.63 3.75
C ALA A 190 -19.34 22.27 3.96
N ASN A 191 -18.88 21.63 2.89
CA ASN A 191 -18.28 20.31 2.97
C ASN A 191 -16.81 20.47 3.35
N THR A 192 -16.43 19.77 4.41
CA THR A 192 -15.04 19.62 4.86
C THR A 192 -14.69 18.13 4.75
N GLU A 193 -13.48 17.86 4.29
CA GLU A 193 -12.91 16.53 4.17
C GLU A 193 -11.78 16.45 5.22
N PRO A 194 -12.11 16.10 6.48
CA PRO A 194 -11.09 15.87 7.47
C PRO A 194 -10.42 14.52 7.18
N GLU A 195 -9.10 14.55 7.15
CA GLU A 195 -8.26 13.34 7.09
C GLU A 195 -7.39 13.31 8.34
N ALA A 196 -7.24 12.15 8.95
CA ALA A 196 -6.28 11.96 10.03
C ALA A 196 -5.73 10.56 9.98
N ASN A 197 -4.44 10.41 10.25
CA ASN A 197 -3.80 9.12 10.37
C ASN A 197 -2.73 9.17 11.47
N VAL A 198 -2.67 8.13 12.28
CA VAL A 198 -1.63 7.91 13.28
C VAL A 198 -1.23 6.45 13.22
N ALA A 199 0.06 6.17 13.13
CA ALA A 199 0.62 4.83 13.14
C ALA A 199 1.78 4.78 14.12
N ALA A 200 1.82 3.72 14.92
CA ALA A 200 2.89 3.41 15.86
C ALA A 200 3.49 2.04 15.51
N ASP A 201 4.81 1.97 15.51
CA ASP A 201 5.60 0.76 15.30
C ASP A 201 6.63 0.62 16.42
N LEU A 202 6.52 -0.46 17.19
CA LEU A 202 7.48 -0.84 18.22
C LEU A 202 8.26 -2.06 17.73
N ARG A 203 9.51 -1.83 17.33
CA ARG A 203 10.49 -2.85 17.04
C ARG A 203 11.22 -3.27 18.30
N LEU A 204 11.20 -4.58 18.56
CA LEU A 204 11.88 -5.24 19.64
C LEU A 204 12.97 -6.17 19.09
N ASP A 205 14.22 -5.70 19.11
CA ASP A 205 15.36 -6.58 18.82
C ASP A 205 15.58 -7.54 20.01
N LEU A 206 15.27 -8.83 19.83
CA LEU A 206 15.37 -9.88 20.83
C LEU A 206 16.73 -10.61 20.72
N SER A 207 16.92 -11.76 21.39
CA SER A 207 18.12 -12.59 21.24
C SER A 207 18.05 -13.47 20.00
N ASP A 208 19.16 -14.10 19.61
CA ASP A 208 19.22 -15.11 18.55
C ASP A 208 18.60 -14.66 17.22
N ASP A 209 19.00 -13.46 16.77
CA ASP A 209 18.56 -12.87 15.49
C ASP A 209 17.03 -12.83 15.32
N THR A 210 16.34 -12.65 16.45
CA THR A 210 14.89 -12.56 16.51
C THR A 210 14.46 -11.11 16.65
N ILE A 211 13.52 -10.67 15.82
CA ILE A 211 12.89 -9.35 15.92
C ILE A 211 11.39 -9.54 16.07
N ALA A 212 10.79 -8.85 17.03
CA ALA A 212 9.34 -8.74 17.11
C ALA A 212 8.92 -7.31 16.82
N ASN A 213 7.80 -7.13 16.12
CA ASN A 213 7.18 -5.82 15.91
C ASN A 213 5.78 -5.82 16.50
N LEU A 214 5.40 -4.71 17.13
CA LEU A 214 4.04 -4.42 17.56
C LEU A 214 3.57 -3.14 16.89
N THR A 215 2.47 -3.20 16.16
CA THR A 215 1.92 -2.08 15.43
C THR A 215 0.56 -1.68 15.98
N ALA A 216 0.25 -0.39 15.93
CA ALA A 216 -1.07 0.14 16.23
C ALA A 216 -1.34 1.35 15.34
N GLY A 217 -2.57 1.49 14.83
CA GLY A 217 -2.93 2.56 13.93
C GLY A 217 -4.35 3.05 14.11
N TYR A 218 -4.57 4.27 13.65
CA TYR A 218 -5.88 4.89 13.49
C TYR A 218 -5.87 5.74 12.22
N SER A 219 -6.88 5.60 11.38
CA SER A 219 -7.14 6.52 10.28
C SER A 219 -8.60 6.98 10.28
N LEU A 220 -8.82 8.18 9.75
CA LEU A 220 -10.11 8.79 9.48
C LEU A 220 -10.02 9.41 8.10
N GLU A 221 -10.92 9.00 7.22
CA GLU A 221 -11.08 9.55 5.89
C GLU A 221 -12.56 9.68 5.52
N ARG A 222 -12.83 10.33 4.40
CA ARG A 222 -14.17 10.39 3.82
C ARG A 222 -14.20 9.49 2.59
N GLU A 223 -15.22 8.64 2.51
CA GLU A 223 -15.44 7.78 1.35
C GLU A 223 -15.54 8.62 0.06
N ASP A 224 -14.82 8.20 -0.98
CA ASP A 224 -14.83 8.87 -2.26
C ASP A 224 -16.22 8.75 -2.91
N SER A 225 -16.71 9.84 -3.49
CA SER A 225 -17.97 9.81 -4.24
C SER A 225 -17.90 8.99 -5.53
N ALA A 226 -16.70 8.68 -6.01
CA ALA A 226 -16.45 7.77 -7.12
C ALA A 226 -16.28 6.30 -6.70
N ASP A 227 -16.34 5.99 -5.39
CA ASP A 227 -16.32 4.61 -4.91
C ASP A 227 -17.54 3.83 -5.40
N PRO A 228 -17.41 2.57 -5.86
CA PRO A 228 -18.55 1.77 -6.29
C PRO A 228 -19.63 1.53 -5.22
N ASN A 229 -19.28 1.66 -3.94
CA ASN A 229 -20.17 1.57 -2.79
C ASN A 229 -20.68 2.93 -2.29
N ALA A 230 -20.22 4.05 -2.88
CA ALA A 230 -20.66 5.38 -2.50
C ALA A 230 -22.17 5.57 -2.72
N ILE A 231 -22.80 6.32 -1.82
CA ILE A 231 -24.24 6.57 -1.93
C ILE A 231 -24.51 7.66 -2.97
N SER A 232 -25.27 7.32 -4.00
CA SER A 232 -25.68 8.26 -5.05
C SER A 232 -26.57 9.37 -4.48
N GLY A 233 -26.29 10.63 -4.86
CA GLY A 233 -27.05 11.79 -4.40
C GLY A 233 -26.76 12.21 -2.94
N ALA A 234 -25.74 11.62 -2.31
CA ALA A 234 -25.22 12.10 -1.04
C ALA A 234 -24.63 13.51 -1.20
N LYS A 235 -24.97 14.39 -0.26
CA LYS A 235 -24.31 15.68 -0.10
C LYS A 235 -22.99 15.52 0.64
N VAL A 236 -22.94 14.58 1.60
CA VAL A 236 -21.74 14.24 2.37
C VAL A 236 -21.65 12.72 2.49
N GLN A 237 -20.59 12.12 1.93
CA GLN A 237 -20.32 10.69 2.05
C GLN A 237 -19.87 10.30 3.47
N SER A 238 -19.90 8.99 3.75
CA SER A 238 -19.56 8.42 5.05
C SER A 238 -18.15 8.82 5.49
N ALA A 239 -18.00 9.13 6.77
CA ALA A 239 -16.69 9.19 7.41
C ALA A 239 -16.28 7.78 7.82
N VAL A 240 -15.18 7.28 7.28
CA VAL A 240 -14.64 5.94 7.56
C VAL A 240 -13.54 6.08 8.59
N GLN A 241 -13.67 5.36 9.70
CA GLN A 241 -12.63 5.27 10.72
C GLN A 241 -12.09 3.85 10.76
N ASN A 242 -10.77 3.71 10.66
CA ASN A 242 -10.07 2.44 10.78
C ASN A 242 -9.23 2.44 12.06
N TYR A 243 -9.24 1.34 12.80
CA TYR A 243 -8.36 1.07 13.93
C TYR A 243 -7.61 -0.22 13.65
N SER A 244 -6.29 -0.15 13.56
CA SER A 244 -5.45 -1.29 13.23
C SER A 244 -4.54 -1.66 14.40
N GLY A 245 -4.23 -2.94 14.51
CA GLY A 245 -3.31 -3.47 15.50
C GLY A 245 -2.64 -4.74 15.00
N GLY A 246 -1.34 -4.87 15.22
CA GLY A 246 -0.60 -6.00 14.70
C GLY A 246 0.55 -6.44 15.61
N ALA A 247 0.93 -7.70 15.45
CA ALA A 247 2.12 -8.27 16.06
C ALA A 247 2.80 -9.20 15.06
N SER A 248 4.12 -9.08 14.92
CA SER A 248 4.91 -10.03 14.13
C SER A 248 6.15 -10.46 14.89
N ILE A 249 6.60 -11.68 14.62
CA ILE A 249 7.88 -12.20 15.08
C ILE A 249 8.61 -12.82 13.89
N ARG A 250 9.86 -12.40 13.73
CA ARG A 250 10.78 -12.86 12.72
C ARG A 250 11.99 -13.48 13.39
N ARG A 251 12.48 -14.59 12.84
CA ARG A 251 13.73 -15.22 13.27
C ARG A 251 14.55 -15.70 12.09
N ASP A 252 15.84 -15.44 12.17
CA ASP A 252 16.82 -15.97 11.22
C ASP A 252 17.43 -17.27 11.75
N PHE A 253 17.41 -18.32 10.92
CA PHE A 253 17.92 -19.66 11.19
C PHE A 253 19.05 -19.97 10.20
N GLY A 254 20.07 -19.11 10.15
CA GLY A 254 21.08 -19.15 9.09
C GLY A 254 20.46 -18.73 7.76
N LEU A 255 20.43 -19.63 6.78
CA LEU A 255 19.90 -19.34 5.42
C LEU A 255 18.38 -19.30 5.33
N ILE A 256 17.66 -19.62 6.41
CA ILE A 256 16.19 -19.63 6.44
C ILE A 256 15.71 -18.50 7.34
N ARG A 257 14.82 -17.65 6.83
CA ARG A 257 14.15 -16.60 7.57
C ARG A 257 12.67 -16.94 7.72
N GLY A 258 12.19 -17.07 8.95
CA GLY A 258 10.78 -17.32 9.25
C GLY A 258 10.13 -16.11 9.87
N THR A 259 8.94 -15.73 9.39
CA THR A 259 8.11 -14.68 9.98
C THR A 259 6.70 -15.23 10.24
N LEU A 260 6.16 -14.93 11.42
CA LEU A 260 4.76 -15.16 11.79
C LEU A 260 4.15 -13.81 12.20
N GLY A 261 2.99 -13.48 11.64
CA GLY A 261 2.27 -12.23 11.89
C GLY A 261 0.81 -12.46 12.22
N ALA A 262 0.24 -11.56 13.03
CA ALA A 262 -1.18 -11.46 13.29
C ALA A 262 -1.60 -9.99 13.23
N ALA A 263 -2.75 -9.71 12.63
CA ALA A 263 -3.33 -8.37 12.61
C ALA A 263 -4.84 -8.40 12.87
N VAL A 264 -5.33 -7.27 13.38
CA VAL A 264 -6.74 -6.97 13.56
C VAL A 264 -7.01 -5.55 13.08
N ASP A 265 -8.04 -5.41 12.27
CA ASP A 265 -8.50 -4.15 11.72
C ASP A 265 -9.97 -3.98 12.04
N ARG A 266 -10.35 -2.76 12.41
CA ARG A 266 -11.72 -2.39 12.74
C ARG A 266 -12.11 -1.16 11.94
N GLU A 267 -13.01 -1.35 11.00
CA GLU A 267 -13.61 -0.26 10.24
C GLU A 267 -14.99 0.10 10.79
N THR A 268 -15.25 1.39 10.88
CA THR A 268 -16.57 1.92 11.20
C THR A 268 -16.96 3.03 10.23
N TYR A 269 -18.22 3.00 9.81
CA TYR A 269 -18.79 3.91 8.84
C TYR A 269 -19.77 4.85 9.53
N GLY A 270 -19.55 6.15 9.33
CA GLY A 270 -20.48 7.20 9.72
C GLY A 270 -21.72 7.25 8.83
N ASP A 271 -22.76 7.93 9.31
CA ASP A 271 -23.98 8.13 8.54
C ASP A 271 -23.71 9.08 7.34
N VAL A 272 -24.43 8.87 6.24
CA VAL A 272 -24.37 9.66 5.00
C VAL A 272 -25.43 10.76 5.05
N GLU A 273 -25.08 12.00 4.71
CA GLU A 273 -26.05 13.10 4.57
C GLU A 273 -26.56 13.15 3.13
N LEU A 274 -27.85 12.94 2.91
CA LEU A 274 -28.47 13.06 1.59
C LEU A 274 -28.71 14.52 1.22
N SER A 275 -28.82 14.81 -0.09
CA SER A 275 -29.11 16.16 -0.60
C SER A 275 -30.42 16.78 -0.07
N VAL A 276 -31.34 15.94 0.42
CA VAL A 276 -32.62 16.34 1.03
C VAL A 276 -32.52 16.61 2.54
N GLY A 277 -31.33 16.49 3.14
CA GLY A 277 -31.03 16.78 4.55
C GLY A 277 -31.31 15.63 5.53
N SER A 278 -31.77 14.47 5.06
CA SER A 278 -31.90 13.26 5.88
C SER A 278 -30.59 12.49 5.95
N GLU A 279 -30.39 11.75 7.04
CA GLU A 279 -29.24 10.87 7.23
C GLU A 279 -29.58 9.42 6.85
N LEU A 280 -28.65 8.72 6.20
CA LEU A 280 -28.71 7.30 5.90
C LEU A 280 -27.62 6.58 6.70
N SER A 281 -28.01 5.59 7.51
CA SER A 281 -27.04 4.88 8.32
C SER A 281 -26.26 3.85 7.52
N GLN A 282 -24.96 3.78 7.80
CA GLN A 282 -24.01 2.86 7.16
C GLN A 282 -23.43 1.82 8.14
N LYS A 283 -24.04 1.67 9.33
CA LYS A 283 -23.53 0.82 10.41
C LYS A 283 -23.47 -0.66 10.07
N ASP A 284 -24.27 -1.11 9.12
CA ASP A 284 -24.24 -2.48 8.60
C ASP A 284 -22.94 -2.81 7.85
N ARG A 285 -22.12 -1.81 7.52
CA ARG A 285 -20.77 -1.95 6.96
C ARG A 285 -19.67 -2.07 8.01
N ASN A 286 -19.97 -1.77 9.28
CA ASN A 286 -19.00 -1.86 10.36
C ASN A 286 -18.50 -3.30 10.48
N ASN A 287 -17.18 -3.48 10.45
CA ASN A 287 -16.60 -4.81 10.44
C ASN A 287 -15.30 -4.87 11.25
N THR A 288 -14.96 -6.08 11.68
CA THR A 288 -13.66 -6.42 12.26
C THR A 288 -13.03 -7.54 11.44
N THR A 289 -11.83 -7.30 10.96
CA THR A 289 -11.03 -8.27 10.20
C THR A 289 -9.90 -8.77 11.09
N GLY A 290 -9.70 -10.08 11.14
CA GLY A 290 -8.56 -10.70 11.83
C GLY A 290 -7.82 -11.64 10.90
N VAL A 291 -6.49 -11.51 10.83
CA VAL A 291 -5.64 -12.26 9.90
C VAL A 291 -4.43 -12.84 10.62
N LEU A 292 -4.09 -14.08 10.28
CA LEU A 292 -2.82 -14.73 10.64
C LEU A 292 -2.02 -14.99 9.36
N SER A 293 -0.75 -14.62 9.36
CA SER A 293 0.16 -14.77 8.20
C SER A 293 1.46 -15.45 8.59
N GLY A 294 2.03 -16.20 7.64
CA GLY A 294 3.33 -16.85 7.79
C GLY A 294 4.15 -16.74 6.52
N ARG A 295 5.43 -16.39 6.66
CA ARG A 295 6.39 -16.24 5.56
C ARG A 295 7.65 -17.05 5.84
N ILE A 296 8.15 -17.71 4.80
CA ILE A 296 9.45 -18.40 4.82
C ILE A 296 10.28 -17.88 3.65
N GLY A 297 11.39 -17.24 3.96
CA GLY A 297 12.41 -16.80 3.00
C GLY A 297 13.64 -17.71 3.04
N TYR A 298 14.28 -17.89 1.89
CA TYR A 298 15.56 -18.58 1.76
C TYR A 298 16.61 -17.60 1.25
N GLU A 299 17.61 -17.29 2.08
CA GLU A 299 18.69 -16.38 1.75
C GLU A 299 19.67 -17.04 0.78
N VAL A 300 19.40 -16.93 -0.52
CA VAL A 300 20.32 -17.39 -1.58
C VAL A 300 21.61 -16.58 -1.53
N SER A 301 21.48 -15.30 -1.22
CA SER A 301 22.55 -14.34 -0.95
C SER A 301 21.98 -13.19 -0.10
N PRO A 302 22.84 -12.37 0.53
CA PRO A 302 22.37 -11.18 1.26
C PRO A 302 21.52 -10.22 0.42
N ALA A 303 21.65 -10.27 -0.91
CA ALA A 303 20.92 -9.39 -1.83
C ALA A 303 19.67 -10.01 -2.48
N LEU A 304 19.41 -11.31 -2.28
CA LEU A 304 18.33 -12.03 -2.96
C LEU A 304 17.75 -13.11 -2.05
N ILE A 305 16.49 -12.91 -1.66
CA ILE A 305 15.75 -13.79 -0.76
C ILE A 305 14.42 -14.18 -1.43
N PRO A 306 14.37 -15.30 -2.19
CA PRO A 306 13.10 -15.90 -2.56
C PRO A 306 12.29 -16.27 -1.33
N PHE A 307 10.97 -16.11 -1.41
CA PHE A 307 10.06 -16.41 -0.32
C PHE A 307 8.77 -17.10 -0.77
N ILE A 308 8.13 -17.76 0.18
CA ILE A 308 6.73 -18.16 0.13
C ILE A 308 6.01 -17.55 1.32
N GLU A 309 4.76 -17.18 1.13
CA GLU A 309 3.91 -16.61 2.17
C GLU A 309 2.49 -17.11 2.00
N ALA A 310 1.81 -17.32 3.12
CA ALA A 310 0.38 -17.60 3.15
C ALA A 310 -0.27 -16.90 4.32
N SER A 311 -1.54 -16.52 4.16
CA SER A 311 -2.36 -15.98 5.23
C SER A 311 -3.78 -16.54 5.21
N GLY A 312 -4.41 -16.51 6.36
CA GLY A 312 -5.79 -16.90 6.56
C GLY A 312 -6.44 -16.00 7.59
N GLY A 313 -7.66 -15.55 7.31
CA GLY A 313 -8.36 -14.61 8.17
C GLY A 313 -9.87 -14.66 7.99
N ARG A 314 -10.53 -13.77 8.70
CA ARG A 314 -11.99 -13.64 8.67
C ARG A 314 -12.42 -12.20 8.91
N VAL A 315 -13.40 -11.77 8.11
CA VAL A 315 -14.11 -10.51 8.27
C VAL A 315 -15.43 -10.81 8.99
N PHE A 316 -15.67 -10.09 10.08
CA PHE A 316 -16.89 -10.17 10.87
C PHE A 316 -17.61 -8.82 10.83
N TYR A 317 -18.78 -8.77 10.22
CA TYR A 317 -19.66 -7.60 10.29
C TYR A 317 -20.41 -7.60 11.62
N ASP A 318 -20.60 -6.41 12.19
CA ASP A 318 -21.36 -6.23 13.43
C ASP A 318 -22.79 -6.74 13.29
N GLU A 319 -23.41 -6.39 12.16
CA GLU A 319 -24.74 -6.84 11.80
C GLU A 319 -24.65 -8.16 11.04
N THR A 320 -25.39 -9.16 11.50
CA THR A 320 -25.40 -10.47 10.85
C THR A 320 -25.93 -10.40 9.41
N ARG A 321 -26.78 -9.41 9.11
CA ARG A 321 -27.32 -9.16 7.78
C ARG A 321 -27.34 -7.67 7.51
N ASP A 322 -26.98 -7.28 6.30
CA ASP A 322 -27.03 -5.90 5.83
C ASP A 322 -28.48 -5.41 5.64
N PHE A 323 -28.64 -4.13 5.27
CA PHE A 323 -29.96 -3.53 4.99
C PHE A 323 -30.77 -4.29 3.91
N ALA A 324 -30.09 -5.05 3.04
CA ALA A 324 -30.68 -5.84 1.96
C ALA A 324 -30.85 -7.33 2.34
N GLY A 325 -30.51 -7.71 3.58
CA GLY A 325 -30.69 -9.03 4.15
C GLY A 325 -29.58 -10.03 3.83
N TYR A 326 -28.39 -9.61 3.39
CA TYR A 326 -27.24 -10.48 3.08
C TYR A 326 -26.25 -10.59 4.24
N ALA A 327 -25.77 -11.80 4.52
CA ALA A 327 -24.71 -12.03 5.51
C ALA A 327 -23.32 -11.91 4.87
N ARG A 328 -22.69 -10.72 5.01
CA ARG A 328 -21.43 -10.37 4.32
C ARG A 328 -20.14 -10.78 5.04
N SER A 329 -20.24 -11.29 6.26
CA SER A 329 -19.09 -11.89 6.97
C SER A 329 -18.52 -13.06 6.18
N GLY A 330 -17.24 -13.37 6.34
CA GLY A 330 -16.63 -14.48 5.59
C GLY A 330 -15.12 -14.57 5.70
N ASN A 331 -14.54 -15.60 5.09
CA ASN A 331 -13.11 -15.93 5.23
C ASN A 331 -12.27 -15.34 4.12
N LEU A 332 -11.02 -15.00 4.48
CA LEU A 332 -9.96 -14.50 3.61
C LEU A 332 -8.84 -15.53 3.55
N TYR A 333 -8.31 -15.81 2.35
CA TYR A 333 -7.15 -16.67 2.15
C TYR A 333 -6.22 -16.06 1.11
N ASN A 334 -4.92 -16.10 1.37
CA ASN A 334 -3.87 -15.72 0.43
C ASN A 334 -2.75 -16.75 0.43
N ALA A 335 -2.17 -16.99 -0.74
CA ALA A 335 -0.90 -17.69 -0.87
C ALA A 335 -0.10 -17.05 -2.00
N ARG A 336 1.15 -16.67 -1.72
CA ARG A 336 2.05 -16.01 -2.66
C ARG A 336 3.47 -16.54 -2.58
N THR A 337 4.20 -16.37 -3.67
CA THR A 337 5.65 -16.57 -3.73
C THR A 337 6.28 -15.37 -4.41
N GLY A 338 7.50 -15.04 -4.02
CA GLY A 338 8.15 -13.85 -4.50
C GLY A 338 9.64 -13.84 -4.28
N VAL A 339 10.24 -12.70 -4.56
CA VAL A 339 11.64 -12.41 -4.31
C VAL A 339 11.76 -11.06 -3.62
N GLU A 340 12.59 -11.03 -2.60
CA GLU A 340 13.08 -9.82 -1.95
C GLU A 340 14.50 -9.55 -2.46
N LEU A 341 14.78 -8.29 -2.78
CA LEU A 341 16.02 -7.78 -3.32
C LEU A 341 16.56 -6.72 -2.38
N ASP A 342 17.84 -6.84 -2.03
CA ASP A 342 18.58 -5.83 -1.28
C ASP A 342 19.97 -5.62 -1.90
N LEU A 343 20.01 -4.77 -2.92
CA LEU A 343 21.25 -4.34 -3.57
C LEU A 343 21.72 -2.99 -3.00
N GLY A 344 21.41 -2.74 -1.72
CA GLY A 344 21.73 -1.53 -1.00
C GLY A 344 21.03 -0.29 -1.55
N GLU A 345 21.77 0.80 -1.72
CA GLU A 345 21.20 2.09 -2.15
C GLU A 345 20.62 2.09 -3.57
N LYS A 346 21.02 1.14 -4.43
CA LYS A 346 20.66 1.18 -5.86
C LYS A 346 19.28 0.59 -6.14
N LEU A 347 18.98 -0.56 -5.56
CA LEU A 347 17.74 -1.30 -5.82
C LEU A 347 17.41 -2.13 -4.60
N ARG A 348 16.25 -1.90 -4.02
CA ARG A 348 15.74 -2.68 -2.91
C ARG A 348 14.24 -2.82 -3.01
N GLY A 349 13.68 -3.90 -2.51
CA GLY A 349 12.24 -4.11 -2.58
C GLY A 349 11.86 -5.57 -2.70
N GLU A 350 10.59 -5.81 -2.93
CA GLU A 350 10.08 -7.15 -3.14
C GLU A 350 9.03 -7.17 -4.25
N PHE A 351 8.88 -8.35 -4.83
CA PHE A 351 7.83 -8.66 -5.78
C PHE A 351 7.30 -10.06 -5.51
N GLY A 352 5.99 -10.19 -5.38
CA GLY A 352 5.26 -11.43 -5.14
C GLY A 352 4.09 -11.61 -6.09
N ILE A 353 3.82 -12.86 -6.43
CA ILE A 353 2.68 -13.30 -7.22
C ILE A 353 2.02 -14.50 -6.53
N GLY A 354 0.69 -14.56 -6.61
CA GLY A 354 -0.05 -15.56 -5.87
C GLY A 354 -1.54 -15.59 -6.21
N PHE A 355 -2.33 -15.99 -5.22
CA PHE A 355 -3.77 -16.10 -5.34
C PHE A 355 -4.45 -15.62 -4.06
N ASP A 356 -5.50 -14.83 -4.25
CA ASP A 356 -6.38 -14.34 -3.20
C ASP A 356 -7.77 -14.96 -3.34
N ARG A 357 -8.38 -15.28 -2.20
CA ARG A 357 -9.75 -15.74 -2.14
C ARG A 357 -10.52 -15.13 -0.99
N ARG A 358 -11.67 -14.54 -1.32
CA ARG A 358 -12.67 -14.07 -0.35
C ARG A 358 -13.95 -14.88 -0.47
N THR A 359 -14.46 -15.33 0.67
CA THR A 359 -15.74 -16.05 0.78
C THR A 359 -16.74 -15.23 1.60
N PHE A 360 -18.01 -15.62 1.54
CA PHE A 360 -19.10 -14.99 2.28
C PHE A 360 -19.92 -16.07 2.98
N ASP A 361 -20.49 -15.76 4.14
CA ASP A 361 -21.34 -16.66 4.92
C ASP A 361 -22.72 -16.86 4.26
N ASP A 362 -23.13 -15.93 3.40
CA ASP A 362 -24.35 -16.04 2.60
C ASP A 362 -24.08 -16.76 1.27
N ASP A 363 -24.68 -17.94 1.08
CA ASP A 363 -24.55 -18.75 -0.15
C ASP A 363 -25.04 -18.03 -1.42
N ARG A 364 -25.81 -16.94 -1.29
CA ARG A 364 -26.23 -16.12 -2.43
C ARG A 364 -25.11 -15.23 -2.97
N LEU A 365 -24.08 -14.96 -2.17
CA LEU A 365 -22.88 -14.21 -2.56
C LEU A 365 -21.80 -15.19 -2.99
N LYS A 366 -21.26 -15.00 -4.20
CA LYS A 366 -20.23 -15.89 -4.74
C LYS A 366 -18.88 -15.54 -4.14
N ALA A 367 -18.03 -16.55 -3.95
CA ALA A 367 -16.63 -16.32 -3.63
C ALA A 367 -15.95 -15.51 -4.76
N ILE A 368 -15.00 -14.65 -4.38
CA ILE A 368 -14.15 -13.91 -5.29
C ILE A 368 -12.77 -14.53 -5.24
N ASP A 369 -12.26 -14.91 -6.42
CA ASP A 369 -10.95 -15.52 -6.63
C ASP A 369 -10.13 -14.56 -7.51
N ALA A 370 -8.95 -14.15 -7.07
CA ALA A 370 -8.13 -13.14 -7.74
C ALA A 370 -6.66 -13.55 -7.87
N LEU A 371 -6.02 -13.08 -8.95
CA LEU A 371 -4.56 -13.14 -9.06
C LEU A 371 -3.96 -12.14 -8.07
N ALA A 372 -3.19 -12.62 -7.09
CA ALA A 372 -2.52 -11.75 -6.14
C ALA A 372 -1.24 -11.20 -6.77
N LEU A 373 -1.11 -9.89 -6.86
CA LEU A 373 0.12 -9.18 -7.21
C LEU A 373 0.46 -8.26 -6.05
N ASP A 374 1.68 -8.36 -5.54
CA ASP A 374 2.18 -7.44 -4.53
C ASP A 374 3.62 -7.08 -4.86
N GLY A 375 3.95 -5.80 -4.86
CA GLY A 375 5.30 -5.37 -5.10
C GLY A 375 5.54 -3.96 -4.62
N ALA A 376 6.70 -3.75 -4.02
CA ALA A 376 7.20 -2.46 -3.59
C ALA A 376 8.69 -2.42 -3.89
N VAL A 377 9.09 -1.59 -4.86
CA VAL A 377 10.48 -1.50 -5.32
C VAL A 377 10.95 -0.06 -5.29
N ASP A 378 12.03 0.18 -4.56
CA ASP A 378 12.81 1.41 -4.57
C ASP A 378 14.02 1.22 -5.49
N TRP A 379 14.13 2.06 -6.51
CA TRP A 379 15.24 2.06 -7.44
C TRP A 379 15.85 3.45 -7.55
N SER A 380 17.15 3.56 -7.31
CA SER A 380 17.92 4.79 -7.45
C SER A 380 18.88 4.66 -8.64
N PRO A 381 18.42 4.93 -9.88
CA PRO A 381 19.22 4.76 -11.10
C PRO A 381 20.50 5.61 -11.11
N GLN A 382 20.41 6.80 -10.53
CA GLN A 382 21.49 7.75 -10.40
C GLN A 382 21.31 8.57 -9.12
N ARG A 383 22.39 9.19 -8.63
CA ARG A 383 22.32 10.05 -7.44
C ARG A 383 21.31 11.17 -7.64
N GLY A 384 20.49 11.41 -6.63
CA GLY A 384 19.45 12.43 -6.66
C GLY A 384 18.26 12.07 -7.54
N THR A 385 18.13 10.82 -8.02
CA THR A 385 16.91 10.31 -8.67
C THR A 385 16.48 9.03 -7.97
N ASN A 386 15.24 9.02 -7.47
CA ASN A 386 14.62 7.80 -6.93
C ASN A 386 13.35 7.49 -7.71
N VAL A 387 13.12 6.21 -7.94
CA VAL A 387 11.96 5.65 -8.60
C VAL A 387 11.33 4.65 -7.63
N ASN A 388 10.08 4.88 -7.29
CA ASN A 388 9.28 3.98 -6.50
C ASN A 388 8.27 3.31 -7.43
N LEU A 389 8.15 2.00 -7.31
CA LEU A 389 7.19 1.19 -8.06
C LEU A 389 6.35 0.39 -7.07
N ALA A 390 5.04 0.43 -7.24
CA ALA A 390 4.11 -0.32 -6.42
C ALA A 390 3.14 -1.11 -7.31
N LEU A 391 2.89 -2.37 -6.94
CA LEU A 391 1.87 -3.24 -7.51
C LEU A 391 1.04 -3.80 -6.37
N ARG A 392 -0.29 -3.83 -6.52
CA ARG A 392 -1.19 -4.31 -5.48
C ARG A 392 -2.45 -4.92 -6.09
N THR A 393 -2.88 -6.05 -5.54
CA THR A 393 -4.22 -6.61 -5.71
C THR A 393 -5.00 -6.43 -4.41
N ALA A 394 -6.27 -6.03 -4.51
CA ALA A 394 -7.20 -5.98 -3.37
C ALA A 394 -8.57 -6.54 -3.78
N ILE A 395 -9.28 -7.19 -2.83
CA ILE A 395 -10.67 -7.63 -3.02
C ILE A 395 -11.58 -6.76 -2.15
N GLU A 396 -12.35 -5.90 -2.81
CA GLU A 396 -13.24 -4.95 -2.16
C GLU A 396 -14.67 -5.51 -2.10
N PRO A 397 -15.30 -5.56 -0.92
CA PRO A 397 -16.67 -6.05 -0.81
C PRO A 397 -17.64 -5.03 -1.42
N SER A 398 -18.70 -5.53 -2.04
CA SER A 398 -19.79 -4.65 -2.47
C SER A 398 -20.80 -4.46 -1.33
N THR A 399 -21.50 -3.34 -1.31
CA THR A 399 -22.75 -3.15 -0.55
C THR A 399 -24.00 -3.39 -1.40
N THR A 400 -23.83 -3.56 -2.71
CA THR A 400 -24.95 -3.73 -3.65
C THR A 400 -25.64 -5.09 -3.44
N PRO A 401 -26.99 -5.14 -3.38
CA PRO A 401 -27.74 -6.37 -3.20
C PRO A 401 -27.39 -7.45 -4.24
N GLY A 402 -26.98 -8.62 -3.78
CA GLY A 402 -26.62 -9.76 -4.64
C GLY A 402 -25.21 -9.69 -5.24
N GLU A 403 -24.47 -8.61 -4.99
CA GLU A 403 -23.10 -8.42 -5.47
C GLU A 403 -22.11 -8.74 -4.37
N SER A 404 -21.05 -9.47 -4.74
CA SER A 404 -20.03 -9.91 -3.79
C SER A 404 -18.96 -8.84 -3.61
N GLY A 405 -18.58 -8.15 -4.68
CA GLY A 405 -17.46 -7.21 -4.66
C GLY A 405 -16.78 -7.04 -6.01
N TYR A 406 -15.63 -6.39 -5.98
CA TYR A 406 -14.74 -6.22 -7.11
C TYR A 406 -13.29 -6.53 -6.74
N ILE A 407 -12.46 -6.77 -7.75
CA ILE A 407 -11.02 -6.95 -7.61
C ILE A 407 -10.36 -5.68 -8.13
N SER A 408 -9.55 -5.04 -7.30
CA SER A 408 -8.72 -3.90 -7.70
C SER A 408 -7.29 -4.38 -8.01
N TYR A 409 -6.79 -4.01 -9.18
CA TYR A 409 -5.39 -4.18 -9.58
C TYR A 409 -4.77 -2.79 -9.77
N LEU A 410 -3.87 -2.42 -8.86
CA LEU A 410 -3.19 -1.13 -8.85
C LEU A 410 -1.73 -1.29 -9.31
N ALA A 411 -1.32 -0.42 -10.22
CA ALA A 411 0.08 -0.18 -10.56
C ALA A 411 0.38 1.31 -10.39
N ALA A 412 1.37 1.64 -9.57
CA ALA A 412 1.77 3.01 -9.30
C ALA A 412 3.28 3.20 -9.43
N THR A 413 3.67 4.40 -9.83
CA THR A 413 5.06 4.83 -9.86
C THR A 413 5.20 6.26 -9.37
N GLU A 414 6.27 6.52 -8.62
CA GLU A 414 6.72 7.87 -8.29
C GLU A 414 8.18 8.04 -8.66
N ILE A 415 8.50 9.15 -9.30
CA ILE A 415 9.86 9.54 -9.64
C ILE A 415 10.13 10.86 -8.94
N THR A 416 11.18 10.89 -8.12
CA THR A 416 11.71 12.11 -7.52
C THR A 416 13.07 12.43 -8.12
N HIS A 417 13.32 13.72 -8.36
CA HIS A 417 14.61 14.18 -8.82
C HIS A 417 15.03 15.47 -8.12
N GLU A 418 16.22 15.44 -7.52
CA GLU A 418 16.89 16.60 -6.96
C GLU A 418 17.43 17.48 -8.10
N LEU A 419 16.69 18.55 -8.43
CA LEU A 419 17.12 19.54 -9.41
C LEU A 419 18.28 20.39 -8.86
N ARG A 420 18.22 20.66 -7.55
CA ARG A 420 19.23 21.35 -6.74
C ARG A 420 19.12 20.84 -5.31
N SER A 421 20.12 21.14 -4.49
CA SER A 421 20.17 20.70 -3.08
C SER A 421 18.96 21.09 -2.23
N ASN A 422 18.23 22.13 -2.60
CA ASN A 422 17.00 22.55 -1.94
C ASN A 422 15.74 22.50 -2.83
N LEU A 423 15.81 21.92 -4.03
CA LEU A 423 14.71 21.90 -4.98
C LEU A 423 14.53 20.49 -5.54
N VAL A 424 13.41 19.87 -5.21
CA VAL A 424 13.06 18.51 -5.64
C VAL A 424 11.85 18.57 -6.56
N ALA A 425 11.93 17.90 -7.70
CA ALA A 425 10.82 17.66 -8.60
C ALA A 425 10.25 16.26 -8.39
N ARG A 426 8.93 16.14 -8.55
CA ARG A 426 8.18 14.89 -8.41
C ARG A 426 7.28 14.68 -9.63
N LEU A 427 7.24 13.45 -10.12
CA LEU A 427 6.31 12.98 -11.12
C LEU A 427 5.74 11.65 -10.60
N ALA A 428 4.41 11.55 -10.49
CA ALA A 428 3.75 10.33 -10.07
C ALA A 428 2.65 9.95 -11.05
N GLY A 429 2.41 8.65 -11.18
CA GLY A 429 1.29 8.13 -11.93
C GLY A 429 0.80 6.80 -11.39
N SER A 430 -0.50 6.57 -11.47
CA SER A 430 -1.11 5.29 -11.13
C SER A 430 -2.19 4.88 -12.12
N TYR A 431 -2.38 3.57 -12.22
CA TYR A 431 -3.45 2.93 -12.96
C TYR A 431 -4.11 1.89 -12.05
N GLU A 432 -5.41 2.02 -11.86
CA GLU A 432 -6.23 1.06 -11.15
C GLU A 432 -7.25 0.44 -12.12
N TRP A 433 -7.27 -0.88 -12.19
CA TRP A 433 -8.29 -1.64 -12.90
C TRP A 433 -9.19 -2.35 -11.91
N ARG A 434 -10.48 -2.01 -11.92
CA ARG A 434 -11.51 -2.61 -11.07
C ARG A 434 -12.32 -3.61 -11.90
N ASP A 435 -12.13 -4.88 -11.62
CA ASP A 435 -12.85 -6.00 -12.23
C ASP A 435 -14.05 -6.41 -11.36
N PHE A 436 -15.25 -6.47 -11.94
CA PHE A 436 -16.48 -6.79 -11.21
C PHE A 436 -16.96 -8.21 -11.57
N PRO A 437 -16.32 -9.29 -11.07
CA PRO A 437 -16.53 -10.64 -11.55
C PRO A 437 -17.93 -11.20 -11.26
N THR A 438 -18.59 -10.69 -10.22
CA THR A 438 -19.94 -11.13 -9.84
C THR A 438 -21.04 -10.22 -10.36
N SER A 439 -20.69 -9.07 -10.93
CA SER A 439 -21.65 -8.03 -11.30
C SER A 439 -22.01 -8.00 -12.76
N SER A 440 -23.16 -7.37 -13.03
CA SER A 440 -23.53 -6.92 -14.37
C SER A 440 -22.88 -5.59 -14.77
N ALA A 441 -22.27 -4.88 -13.81
CA ALA A 441 -21.51 -3.67 -14.06
C ALA A 441 -20.29 -3.97 -14.93
N SER A 442 -19.94 -3.04 -15.82
CA SER A 442 -18.70 -3.14 -16.58
C SER A 442 -17.49 -2.74 -15.74
N ASN A 443 -16.32 -3.25 -16.10
CA ASN A 443 -15.07 -2.90 -15.44
C ASN A 443 -14.77 -1.40 -15.53
N GLN A 444 -14.14 -0.89 -14.48
CA GLN A 444 -13.81 0.52 -14.30
C GLN A 444 -12.28 0.69 -14.35
N ASN A 445 -11.84 1.81 -14.90
CA ASN A 445 -10.43 2.18 -14.95
C ASN A 445 -10.25 3.54 -14.30
N VAL A 446 -9.29 3.66 -13.40
CA VAL A 446 -8.87 4.92 -12.77
C VAL A 446 -7.43 5.20 -13.16
N TYR A 447 -7.18 6.40 -13.67
CA TYR A 447 -5.85 6.87 -14.04
C TYR A 447 -5.53 8.12 -13.24
N ILE A 448 -4.36 8.16 -12.61
CA ILE A 448 -3.87 9.37 -11.95
C ILE A 448 -2.52 9.73 -12.54
N ILE A 449 -2.33 11.01 -12.81
CA ILE A 449 -1.03 11.59 -13.11
C ILE A 449 -0.87 12.89 -12.32
N GLY A 450 0.30 13.09 -11.73
CA GLY A 450 0.59 14.28 -10.96
C GLY A 450 2.04 14.69 -11.04
N THR A 451 2.30 15.99 -10.94
CA THR A 451 3.65 16.52 -10.78
C THR A 451 3.68 17.57 -9.70
N GLY A 452 4.84 17.72 -9.06
CA GLY A 452 5.05 18.74 -8.05
C GLY A 452 6.49 19.19 -7.93
N LEU A 453 6.65 20.32 -7.27
CA LEU A 453 7.93 20.91 -6.90
C LEU A 453 7.93 21.18 -5.40
N SER A 454 9.05 20.86 -4.75
CA SER A 454 9.33 21.19 -3.35
C SER A 454 10.59 22.03 -3.26
N TRP A 455 10.48 23.21 -2.67
CA TRP A 455 11.58 24.15 -2.50
C TRP A 455 11.80 24.50 -1.03
N ASN A 456 12.88 23.98 -0.46
CA ASN A 456 13.32 24.34 0.88
C ASN A 456 14.05 25.69 0.86
N LEU A 457 13.42 26.73 1.39
CA LEU A 457 14.07 28.05 1.50
C LEU A 457 15.17 28.01 2.56
N ASN A 458 14.91 27.31 3.66
CA ASN A 458 15.87 26.97 4.71
C ASN A 458 15.40 25.70 5.43
N ARG A 459 16.13 25.26 6.47
CA ARG A 459 15.79 24.04 7.20
C ARG A 459 14.40 24.06 7.87
N TYR A 460 13.82 25.23 8.14
CA TYR A 460 12.53 25.39 8.84
C TYR A 460 11.37 25.75 7.92
N VAL A 461 11.64 26.25 6.71
CA VAL A 461 10.62 26.80 5.80
C VAL A 461 10.76 26.20 4.41
N GLY A 462 9.68 25.57 3.94
CA GLY A 462 9.57 25.01 2.60
C GLY A 462 8.35 25.56 1.84
N LEU A 463 8.44 25.59 0.53
CA LEU A 463 7.35 25.88 -0.39
C LEU A 463 7.07 24.65 -1.25
N SER A 464 5.81 24.40 -1.57
CA SER A 464 5.38 23.33 -2.45
C SER A 464 4.43 23.85 -3.52
N GLY A 465 4.44 23.21 -4.67
CA GLY A 465 3.40 23.38 -5.68
C GLY A 465 3.15 22.05 -6.37
N ASP A 466 1.89 21.74 -6.61
CA ASP A 466 1.47 20.48 -7.21
C ASP A 466 0.30 20.67 -8.18
N ILE A 467 0.23 19.78 -9.16
CA ILE A 467 -0.91 19.64 -10.07
C ILE A 467 -1.12 18.16 -10.33
N SER A 468 -2.37 17.71 -10.25
CA SER A 468 -2.76 16.34 -10.57
C SER A 468 -4.03 16.31 -11.41
N TYR A 469 -4.15 15.22 -12.15
CA TYR A 469 -5.34 14.87 -12.91
C TYR A 469 -5.69 13.41 -12.65
N GLU A 470 -6.93 13.18 -12.23
CA GLU A 470 -7.54 11.87 -12.15
C GLU A 470 -8.60 11.72 -13.24
N LEU A 471 -8.66 10.54 -13.85
CA LEU A 471 -9.67 10.16 -14.81
C LEU A 471 -10.23 8.78 -14.45
N THR A 472 -11.53 8.73 -14.19
CA THR A 472 -12.29 7.52 -13.94
C THR A 472 -13.19 7.25 -15.14
N THR A 473 -13.07 6.07 -15.74
CA THR A 473 -13.84 5.65 -16.92
C THR A 473 -14.51 4.30 -16.68
N GLN A 474 -15.75 4.17 -17.15
CA GLN A 474 -16.52 2.94 -17.07
C GLN A 474 -17.52 2.89 -18.21
N LYS A 475 -17.70 1.72 -18.82
CA LYS A 475 -18.57 1.59 -20.00
C LYS A 475 -20.02 1.93 -19.62
N ASN A 476 -20.68 2.73 -20.46
CA ASN A 476 -22.06 3.20 -20.27
C ASN A 476 -22.27 4.09 -19.02
N VAL A 477 -21.20 4.55 -18.39
CA VAL A 477 -21.22 5.56 -17.33
C VAL A 477 -20.47 6.79 -17.87
N ALA A 478 -20.87 7.99 -17.44
CA ALA A 478 -20.16 9.19 -17.83
C ALA A 478 -18.76 9.19 -17.18
N ASP A 479 -17.73 9.55 -17.96
CA ASP A 479 -16.38 9.69 -17.42
C ASP A 479 -16.35 10.84 -16.40
N THR A 480 -15.58 10.64 -15.33
CA THR A 480 -15.32 11.65 -14.30
C THR A 480 -13.84 12.02 -14.34
N GLY A 481 -13.55 13.30 -14.54
CA GLY A 481 -12.21 13.85 -14.49
C GLY A 481 -12.06 14.88 -13.37
N VAL A 482 -11.03 14.72 -12.53
CA VAL A 482 -10.74 15.64 -11.43
C VAL A 482 -9.37 16.25 -11.64
N THR A 483 -9.29 17.58 -11.80
CA THR A 483 -8.02 18.32 -11.83
C THR A 483 -7.84 19.01 -10.49
N ARG A 484 -6.71 18.78 -9.83
CA ARG A 484 -6.31 19.51 -8.61
C ARG A 484 -5.03 20.28 -8.88
N ALA A 485 -4.94 21.49 -8.34
CA ALA A 485 -3.71 22.28 -8.33
C ALA A 485 -3.57 22.97 -6.98
N GLY A 486 -2.36 22.97 -6.43
CA GLY A 486 -2.09 23.46 -5.10
C GLY A 486 -0.79 24.20 -4.97
N LEU A 487 -0.76 25.13 -4.00
CA LEU A 487 0.44 25.74 -3.48
C LEU A 487 0.45 25.61 -1.95
N GLY A 488 1.59 25.29 -1.38
CA GLY A 488 1.75 25.08 0.05
C GLY A 488 2.97 25.79 0.64
N LEU A 489 2.83 26.17 1.91
CA LEU A 489 3.91 26.63 2.78
C LEU A 489 4.06 25.65 3.93
N VAL A 490 5.27 25.17 4.16
CA VAL A 490 5.62 24.24 5.25
C VAL A 490 6.49 24.93 6.26
N LEU A 491 6.12 24.78 7.53
CA LEU A 491 6.94 25.12 8.68
C LEU A 491 7.27 23.82 9.42
N ARG A 492 8.54 23.61 9.74
CA ARG A 492 9.02 22.36 10.36
C ARG A 492 10.09 22.63 11.41
N ARG A 493 10.26 21.72 12.37
CA ARG A 493 11.21 21.88 13.48
C ARG A 493 11.90 20.59 13.90
#